data_AF-A0A2E3Q3G6-F1
#
_entry.id   AF-A0A2E3Q3G6-F1
#
_cell.length_a   1.000
_cell.length_b   1.000
_cell.length_c   1.000
_cell.angle_alpha   90.00
_cell.angle_beta   90.00
_cell.angle_gamma   90.00
#
_symmetry.space_group_name_H-M   'P 1'
#
loop_
_entity.id
_entity.type
_entity.pdbx_description
1 polymer ?
#
loop_
_entity_poly.entity_id
_entity_poly.type
_entity_poly.pdbx_seq_one_letter_code
_entity_poly.pdbx_strand_id
1 'polypeptide(L)'
;MDHQFDFSPVSQPPLHSEFERDPDLRDLVTLFVDELDDRVESIRAAHHNMDFPTLRRLAHQIKGSAGGYGFHPIGDAAGRLEYELLGDQADQPTINQRVQDLVSCCLAAVRPEIN
;
A
#
# COMPACT_ATOMS: atom_id res chain seq x y z
N MET A 1 21.83 0.53 -18.74
CA MET A 1 20.68 1.45 -18.95
C MET A 1 19.80 1.31 -17.74
N ASP A 2 20.33 1.87 -16.67
CA ASP A 2 19.94 1.65 -15.30
C ASP A 2 18.82 2.64 -15.00
N HIS A 3 17.58 2.19 -15.18
CA HIS A 3 16.40 2.97 -14.77
C HIS A 3 16.29 2.88 -13.25
N GLN A 4 17.15 3.65 -12.59
CA GLN A 4 17.00 4.00 -11.18
C GLN A 4 15.64 4.70 -11.05
N PHE A 5 14.63 3.98 -10.55
CA PHE A 5 13.39 4.61 -10.14
C PHE A 5 13.74 5.60 -9.02
N ASP A 6 13.62 6.89 -9.32
CA ASP A 6 13.79 7.97 -8.36
C ASP A 6 12.59 7.94 -7.39
N PHE A 7 12.77 7.21 -6.29
CA PHE A 7 11.85 7.22 -5.16
C PHE A 7 12.33 8.23 -4.11
N SER A 8 12.62 9.47 -4.53
CA SER A 8 12.72 10.57 -3.56
C SER A 8 11.43 10.55 -2.71
N PRO A 9 11.51 10.58 -1.37
CA PRO A 9 10.32 10.57 -0.54
C PRO A 9 9.56 11.87 -0.80
N VAL A 10 8.62 11.83 -1.74
CA VAL A 10 7.62 12.87 -1.89
C VAL A 10 6.97 12.95 -0.52
N SER A 11 7.11 14.09 0.16
CA SER A 11 6.59 14.29 1.52
C SER A 11 5.06 14.26 1.47
N GLN A 12 4.49 13.06 1.38
CA GLN A 12 3.08 12.84 1.56
C GLN A 12 2.76 13.10 3.04
N PRO A 13 1.63 13.76 3.34
CA PRO A 13 1.24 13.96 4.73
C PRO A 13 1.12 12.58 5.41
N PRO A 14 1.56 12.47 6.67
CA PRO A 14 1.47 11.20 7.39
C PRO A 14 0.02 10.73 7.42
N LEU A 15 -0.19 9.46 7.08
CA LEU A 15 -1.48 8.81 7.16
C LEU A 15 -1.64 8.21 8.56
N HIS A 16 -2.61 8.76 9.28
CA HIS A 16 -3.01 8.28 10.60
C HIS A 16 -4.20 7.32 10.47
N SER A 17 -4.21 6.30 11.33
CA SER A 17 -5.35 5.40 11.47
C SER A 17 -6.51 6.09 12.18
N GLU A 18 -7.74 5.85 11.74
CA GLU A 18 -8.96 6.25 12.47
C GLU A 18 -9.01 5.68 13.91
N PHE A 19 -8.34 4.54 14.14
CA PHE A 19 -8.30 3.86 15.43
C PHE A 19 -7.06 4.21 16.26
N GLU A 20 -6.25 5.21 15.88
CA GLU A 20 -5.04 5.59 16.62
C GLU A 20 -5.32 5.95 18.09
N ARG A 21 -6.54 6.41 18.40
CA ARG A 21 -6.95 6.79 19.75
C ARG A 21 -7.47 5.63 20.57
N ASP A 22 -7.81 4.51 19.95
CA ASP A 22 -8.36 3.32 20.60
C ASP A 22 -7.23 2.45 21.17
N PRO A 23 -7.09 2.35 22.50
CA PRO A 23 -5.98 1.62 23.12
C PRO A 23 -5.99 0.12 22.82
N ASP A 24 -7.15 -0.48 22.56
CA ASP A 24 -7.26 -1.91 22.24
C ASP A 24 -6.79 -2.19 20.80
N LEU A 25 -6.93 -1.22 19.89
CA LEU A 25 -6.53 -1.35 18.48
C LEU A 25 -5.13 -0.80 18.18
N ARG A 26 -4.53 0.01 19.06
CA ARG A 26 -3.20 0.62 18.84
C ARG A 26 -2.10 -0.40 18.56
N ASP A 27 -2.03 -1.47 19.34
CA ASP A 27 -1.02 -2.52 19.13
C ASP A 27 -1.19 -3.18 17.74
N LEU A 28 -2.44 -3.38 17.32
CA LEU A 28 -2.75 -3.95 16.01
C LEU A 28 -2.43 -2.99 14.86
N VAL A 29 -2.73 -1.70 15.01
CA VAL A 29 -2.35 -0.65 14.05
C VAL A 29 -0.83 -0.58 13.93
N THR A 30 -0.11 -0.65 15.04
CA THR A 30 1.37 -0.65 15.05
C THR A 30 1.93 -1.87 14.31
N LEU A 31 1.39 -3.06 14.58
CA LEU A 31 1.77 -4.28 13.87
C LEU A 31 1.50 -4.17 12.37
N PHE A 32 0.34 -3.64 11.99
CA PHE A 32 0.01 -3.42 10.58
C PHE A 32 1.03 -2.50 9.89
N VAL A 33 1.39 -1.37 10.51
CA VAL A 33 2.38 -0.44 9.96
C VAL A 33 3.77 -1.10 9.85
N ASP A 34 4.16 -1.94 10.81
CA ASP A 34 5.43 -2.69 10.76
C ASP A 34 5.46 -3.70 9.60
N GLU A 35 4.32 -4.32 9.29
CA GLU A 35 4.19 -5.22 8.12
C GLU A 35 4.13 -4.49 6.76
N LEU A 36 3.88 -3.18 6.72
CA LEU A 36 3.71 -2.45 5.46
C LEU A 36 5.00 -2.40 4.63
N ASP A 37 6.16 -2.29 5.26
CA ASP A 37 7.46 -2.30 4.57
C ASP A 37 7.68 -3.62 3.79
N ASP A 38 7.48 -4.77 4.45
CA ASP A 38 7.57 -6.09 3.82
C ASP A 38 6.56 -6.28 2.69
N ARG A 39 5.35 -5.74 2.86
CA ARG A 39 4.29 -5.75 1.83
C ARG A 39 4.67 -4.88 0.63
N VAL A 40 5.27 -3.71 0.86
CA VAL A 40 5.78 -2.82 -0.20
C VAL A 40 6.85 -3.50 -1.02
N GLU A 41 7.81 -4.16 -0.36
CA GLU A 41 8.86 -4.90 -1.06
C GLU A 41 8.29 -6.06 -1.89
N SER A 42 7.30 -6.79 -1.35
CA SER A 42 6.58 -7.85 -2.07
C SER A 42 5.84 -7.32 -3.30
N ILE A 43 5.18 -6.15 -3.18
CA ILE A 43 4.50 -5.47 -4.29
C ILE A 43 5.51 -5.09 -5.38
N ARG A 44 6.64 -4.49 -4.99
CA ARG A 44 7.70 -4.06 -5.90
C ARG A 44 8.29 -5.25 -6.66
N ALA A 45 8.56 -6.35 -5.96
CA ALA A 45 9.06 -7.58 -6.56
C ALA A 45 8.06 -8.18 -7.56
N ALA A 46 6.78 -8.28 -7.18
CA ALA A 46 5.73 -8.79 -8.06
C ALA A 46 5.56 -7.91 -9.32
N HIS A 47 5.58 -6.58 -9.15
CA HIS A 47 5.52 -5.64 -10.27
C HIS A 47 6.74 -5.75 -11.20
N HIS A 48 7.95 -5.83 -10.64
CA HIS A 48 9.20 -6.00 -11.41
C HIS A 48 9.20 -7.29 -12.23
N ASN A 49 8.69 -8.38 -11.64
CA ASN A 49 8.61 -9.68 -12.30
C ASN A 49 7.39 -9.82 -13.25
N MET A 50 6.58 -8.76 -13.40
CA MET A 50 5.32 -8.77 -14.14
C MET A 50 4.36 -9.87 -13.67
N ASP A 51 4.42 -10.25 -12.40
CA ASP A 51 3.56 -11.25 -11.78
C ASP A 51 2.24 -10.59 -11.33
N PHE A 52 1.40 -10.27 -12.31
CA PHE A 52 0.09 -9.66 -12.09
C PHE A 52 -0.85 -10.48 -11.19
N PRO A 53 -0.88 -11.83 -11.27
CA PRO A 53 -1.65 -12.65 -10.32
C PRO A 53 -1.24 -12.42 -8.87
N THR A 54 0.07 -12.41 -8.58
CA THR A 54 0.60 -12.16 -7.23
C THR A 54 0.33 -10.72 -6.80
N LEU A 55 0.58 -9.75 -7.69
CA LEU A 55 0.33 -8.33 -7.43
C LEU A 55 -1.14 -8.06 -7.07
N ARG A 56 -2.08 -8.68 -7.78
CA ARG A 56 -3.52 -8.57 -7.51
C ARG A 56 -3.88 -9.16 -6.15
N ARG A 57 -3.31 -10.31 -5.79
CA ARG A 57 -3.53 -10.94 -4.48
C ARG A 57 -3.01 -10.06 -3.35
N LEU A 58 -1.83 -9.48 -3.49
CA LEU A 58 -1.25 -8.55 -2.52
C LEU A 58 -2.14 -7.31 -2.35
N ALA A 59 -2.59 -6.72 -3.46
CA ALA A 59 -3.51 -5.58 -3.46
C ALA A 59 -4.83 -5.92 -2.74
N HIS A 60 -5.43 -7.07 -3.03
CA HIS A 60 -6.64 -7.53 -2.35
C HIS A 60 -6.44 -7.72 -0.84
N GLN A 61 -5.32 -8.33 -0.44
CA GLN A 61 -5.00 -8.53 0.98
C GLN A 61 -4.82 -7.20 1.71
N ILE A 62 -4.06 -6.27 1.12
CA ILE A 62 -3.84 -4.94 1.70
C ILE A 62 -5.16 -4.20 1.84
N LYS A 63 -5.99 -4.19 0.80
CA LYS A 63 -7.34 -3.59 0.84
C LYS A 63 -8.18 -4.11 2.01
N GLY A 64 -8.21 -5.43 2.20
CA GLY A 64 -8.95 -6.06 3.29
C GLY A 64 -8.40 -5.69 4.68
N SER A 65 -7.08 -5.69 4.86
CA SER A 65 -6.46 -5.33 6.14
C SER A 65 -6.52 -3.83 6.45
N ALA A 66 -6.27 -2.96 5.47
CA ALA A 66 -6.16 -1.52 5.66
C ALA A 66 -7.47 -0.90 6.14
N GLY A 67 -8.61 -1.36 5.62
CA GLY A 67 -9.92 -0.94 6.12
C GLY A 67 -10.18 -1.36 7.58
N GLY A 68 -9.74 -2.55 7.96
CA GLY A 68 -9.85 -3.03 9.35
C GLY A 68 -8.99 -2.27 10.36
N TYR A 69 -7.92 -1.61 9.89
CA TYR A 69 -7.03 -0.80 10.72
C TYR A 69 -7.21 0.71 10.53
N GLY A 70 -8.27 1.16 9.85
CA GLY A 70 -8.59 2.60 9.73
C GLY A 70 -7.70 3.37 8.76
N PHE A 71 -6.98 2.68 7.86
CA PHE A 71 -6.18 3.29 6.79
C PHE A 71 -6.93 3.29 5.46
N HIS A 72 -8.04 4.04 5.40
CA HIS A 72 -8.87 4.11 4.19
C HIS A 72 -8.09 4.48 2.91
N PRO A 73 -7.14 5.44 2.91
CA PRO A 73 -6.39 5.80 1.70
C PRO A 73 -5.54 4.64 1.15
N ILE A 74 -4.97 3.80 2.03
CA ILE A 74 -4.23 2.59 1.62
C ILE A 74 -5.20 1.59 1.00
N GLY A 75 -6.36 1.38 1.63
CA GLY A 75 -7.39 0.49 1.13
C GLY A 75 -7.92 0.90 -0.24
N ASP A 76 -8.15 2.19 -0.44
CA ASP A 76 -8.60 2.76 -1.70
C ASP A 76 -7.55 2.60 -2.81
N ALA A 77 -6.28 2.91 -2.54
CA ALA A 77 -5.19 2.72 -3.50
C ALA A 77 -5.06 1.25 -3.91
N ALA A 78 -5.14 0.33 -2.93
CA ALA A 78 -5.08 -1.10 -3.17
C ALA A 78 -6.28 -1.60 -3.99
N GLY A 79 -7.48 -1.08 -3.71
CA GLY A 79 -8.69 -1.39 -4.48
C GLY A 79 -8.62 -0.91 -5.93
N ARG A 80 -8.02 0.25 -6.19
CA ARG A 80 -7.78 0.73 -7.56
C ARG A 80 -6.82 -0.19 -8.31
N LEU A 81 -5.69 -0.55 -7.70
CA LEU A 81 -4.73 -1.48 -8.31
C LEU A 81 -5.37 -2.85 -8.61
N GLU A 82 -6.12 -3.40 -7.65
CA GLU A 82 -6.87 -4.64 -7.84
C GLU A 82 -7.83 -4.56 -9.02
N TYR A 83 -8.56 -3.44 -9.15
CA TYR A 83 -9.51 -3.22 -10.23
C TYR A 83 -8.84 -3.15 -11.60
N GLU A 84 -7.73 -2.42 -11.73
CA GLU A 84 -6.98 -2.38 -13.00
C GLU A 84 -6.49 -3.78 -13.38
N LEU A 85 -5.99 -4.57 -12.42
CA LEU A 85 -5.50 -5.94 -12.66
C LEU A 85 -6.60 -6.97 -12.95
N LEU A 86 -7.86 -6.64 -12.66
CA LEU A 86 -9.04 -7.42 -13.07
C LEU A 86 -9.51 -7.06 -14.48
N GLY A 87 -9.18 -5.86 -14.94
CA GLY A 87 -9.53 -5.38 -16.27
C GLY A 87 -8.70 -6.05 -17.36
N ASP A 88 -9.32 -6.33 -18.49
CA ASP A 88 -8.65 -6.90 -19.67
C ASP A 88 -7.87 -5.84 -20.49
N GLN A 89 -7.92 -4.57 -20.06
CA GLN A 89 -7.43 -3.40 -20.83
C GLN A 89 -6.45 -2.54 -20.05
N ALA A 90 -5.95 -3.00 -18.90
CA ALA A 90 -5.01 -2.21 -18.12
C ALA A 90 -3.63 -2.18 -18.79
N ASP A 91 -3.23 -0.99 -19.23
CA ASP A 91 -1.89 -0.75 -19.78
C ASP A 91 -0.83 -0.74 -18.66
N GLN A 92 0.37 -1.21 -18.98
CA GLN A 92 1.55 -1.15 -18.10
C GLN A 92 1.78 0.21 -17.40
N PRO A 93 1.69 1.38 -18.08
CA PRO A 93 1.81 2.68 -17.40
C PRO A 93 0.75 2.90 -16.31
N THR A 94 -0.48 2.45 -16.52
CA THR A 94 -1.55 2.56 -15.53
C THR A 94 -1.25 1.70 -14.32
N ILE A 95 -0.84 0.44 -14.54
CA ILE A 95 -0.46 -0.48 -13.45
C ILE A 95 0.71 0.09 -12.65
N ASN A 96 1.75 0.58 -13.31
CA ASN A 96 2.91 1.19 -12.65
C ASN A 96 2.49 2.40 -11.80
N GLN A 97 1.61 3.26 -12.33
CA GLN A 97 1.10 4.40 -11.57
C GLN A 97 0.28 3.98 -10.34
N ARG A 98 -0.55 2.93 -10.45
CA ARG A 98 -1.31 2.38 -9.31
C ARG A 98 -0.42 1.74 -8.27
N VAL A 99 0.62 1.03 -8.70
CA VAL A 99 1.62 0.44 -7.78
C VAL A 99 2.33 1.54 -7.01
N GLN A 100 2.75 2.62 -7.69
CA GLN A 100 3.39 3.76 -7.03
C GLN A 100 2.45 4.46 -6.03
N ASP A 101 1.18 4.65 -6.38
CA ASP A 101 0.15 5.23 -5.49
C ASP A 101 0.00 4.38 -4.21
N LEU A 102 -0.13 3.06 -4.37
CA LEU A 102 -0.25 2.13 -3.25
C LEU A 102 1.01 2.14 -2.36
N VAL A 103 2.20 2.05 -2.97
CA VAL A 103 3.47 2.06 -2.24
C VAL A 103 3.63 3.38 -1.47
N SER A 104 3.30 4.51 -2.08
CA SER A 104 3.42 5.81 -1.41
C SER A 104 2.48 5.92 -0.21
N CYS A 105 1.22 5.47 -0.36
CA CYS A 105 0.28 5.40 0.76
C CYS A 105 0.77 4.48 1.89
N CYS A 106 1.36 3.33 1.57
CA CYS A 106 1.92 2.43 2.58
C CYS A 106 3.07 3.09 3.35
N LEU A 107 3.98 3.77 2.65
CA LEU A 107 5.13 4.46 3.25
C LEU A 107 4.73 5.72 4.03
N ALA A 108 3.59 6.33 3.70
CA ALA A 108 3.04 7.46 4.43
C ALA A 108 2.37 7.05 5.76
N ALA A 109 2.09 5.76 5.97
CA ALA A 109 1.46 5.27 7.19
C ALA A 109 2.39 5.46 8.39
N VAL A 110 1.89 6.12 9.44
CA VAL A 110 2.67 6.35 10.67
C VAL A 110 2.11 5.56 11.83
N ARG A 111 3.00 5.20 12.75
CA ARG A 111 2.64 4.58 14.03
C ARG A 111 1.87 5.58 14.89
N PRO A 112 0.86 5.14 15.67
CA PRO A 112 0.15 6.02 16.58
C PRO A 112 1.12 6.57 17.66
N GLU A 113 1.09 7.87 17.91
CA GLU A 113 1.92 8.49 18.95
C GLU A 113 1.37 8.17 20.35
N ILE A 114 2.24 7.70 21.25
CA ILE A 114 1.91 7.49 22.67
C ILE A 114 1.95 8.87 23.35
N ASN A 115 0.79 9.51 23.53
CA ASN A 115 0.65 10.65 24.45
C ASN A 115 0.13 10.19 25.82
#